data_AF-A0A7S1BQH4-F1
#
_entry.id   AF-A0A7S1BQH4-F1
#
_cell.length_a   1.000
_cell.length_b   1.000
_cell.length_c   1.000
_cell.angle_alpha   90.00
_cell.angle_beta   90.00
_cell.angle_gamma   90.00
#
_symmetry.space_group_name_H-M   'P 1'
#
loop_
_entity.id
_entity.type
_entity.pdbx_description
1 polymer ?
#
loop_
_entity_poly.entity_id
_entity_poly.type
_entity_poly.pdbx_seq_one_letter_code
_entity_poly.pdbx_strand_id
1 'polypeptide(L)'
;MSYCATCDGAFYVESPVAVVGVTAEAIQEAEFLTKFASTVHWITPKPIAETNVAAKELLEHKNVKHWVNTKLVEIEGDDAGVTGMKIKKMGEEEHEHLDVEG
;
A
#
# COMPACT_ATOMS: atom_id res chain seq x y z
N MET A 1 -15.08 -2.26 -4.85
CA MET A 1 -14.70 -1.15 -3.96
C MET A 1 -13.36 -0.63 -4.45
N SER A 2 -13.34 0.60 -4.98
CA SER A 2 -12.11 1.29 -5.40
C SER A 2 -12.07 2.56 -4.56
N TYR A 3 -11.32 2.56 -3.45
CA TYR A 3 -10.97 3.80 -2.76
C TYR A 3 -9.87 4.43 -3.61
N CYS A 4 -10.23 5.49 -4.31
CA CYS A 4 -9.39 6.15 -5.29
C CYS A 4 -8.37 7.01 -4.54
N ALA A 5 -7.09 6.60 -4.55
CA ALA A 5 -6.00 7.37 -3.94
C ALA A 5 -5.88 8.80 -4.48
N THR A 6 -6.48 9.09 -5.65
CA THR A 6 -6.53 10.45 -6.23
C THR A 6 -7.78 11.26 -5.85
N CYS A 7 -8.84 10.65 -5.31
CA CYS A 7 -10.01 11.39 -4.82
C CYS A 7 -9.81 11.94 -3.40
N ASP A 8 -9.05 11.25 -2.56
CA ASP A 8 -8.77 11.66 -1.16
C ASP A 8 -7.30 12.07 -0.93
N GLY A 9 -6.43 11.98 -1.96
CA GLY A 9 -4.98 12.22 -1.87
C GLY A 9 -4.54 13.61 -1.41
N ALA A 10 -5.47 14.57 -1.25
CA ALA A 10 -5.18 15.87 -0.65
C ALA A 10 -5.08 15.83 0.90
N PHE A 11 -5.53 14.75 1.55
CA PHE A 11 -5.66 14.69 3.01
C PHE A 11 -4.54 13.91 3.75
N TYR A 12 -3.67 13.18 3.04
CA TYR A 12 -2.70 12.24 3.67
C TYR A 12 -1.22 12.66 3.54
N VAL A 13 -0.96 13.96 3.44
CA VAL A 13 0.41 14.49 3.44
C VAL A 13 1.05 14.19 4.80
N GLU A 14 2.23 13.56 4.81
CA GLU A 14 2.94 13.06 6.01
C GLU A 14 2.29 11.87 6.75
N SER A 15 1.24 11.26 6.20
CA SER A 15 0.59 10.08 6.78
C SER A 15 1.05 8.76 6.15
N PRO A 16 0.97 7.62 6.88
CA PRO A 16 1.18 6.30 6.29
C PRO A 16 -0.01 5.93 5.38
N VAL A 17 0.29 5.46 4.18
CA VAL A 17 -0.70 5.06 3.17
C VAL A 17 -0.41 3.66 2.66
N ALA A 18 -1.41 3.00 2.07
CA ALA A 18 -1.25 1.68 1.48
C ALA A 18 -1.70 1.64 0.01
N VAL A 19 -0.95 0.90 -0.81
CA VAL A 19 -1.29 0.61 -2.20
C VAL A 19 -1.29 -0.91 -2.39
N VAL A 20 -2.39 -1.44 -2.90
CA VAL A 20 -2.56 -2.89 -3.12
C VAL A 20 -2.56 -3.17 -4.62
N GLY A 21 -1.59 -3.92 -5.11
CA GLY A 21 -1.58 -4.32 -6.53
C GLY A 21 -0.20 -4.60 -7.12
N VAL A 22 -0.21 -5.23 -8.29
CA VAL A 22 1.01 -5.61 -9.04
C VAL A 22 1.06 -5.03 -10.45
N THR A 23 0.05 -4.23 -10.82
CA THR A 23 -0.03 -3.65 -12.16
C THR A 23 0.88 -2.43 -12.27
N ALA A 24 1.14 -2.00 -13.50
CA ALA A 24 1.97 -0.82 -13.73
C ALA A 24 1.35 0.44 -13.10
N GLU A 25 0.02 0.55 -13.14
CA GLU A 25 -0.74 1.65 -12.54
C GLU A 25 -0.56 1.68 -11.02
N ALA A 26 -0.69 0.53 -10.35
CA ALA A 26 -0.48 0.45 -8.89
C ALA A 26 0.96 0.83 -8.49
N ILE A 27 1.96 0.44 -9.29
CA ILE A 27 3.36 0.81 -9.06
C ILE A 27 3.56 2.32 -9.23
N GLN A 28 2.99 2.91 -10.27
CA GLN A 28 3.07 4.35 -10.53
C GLN A 28 2.34 5.17 -9.45
N GLU A 29 1.19 4.71 -8.98
CA GLU A 29 0.47 5.36 -7.87
C GLU A 29 1.28 5.29 -6.58
N ALA A 30 1.84 4.12 -6.24
CA ALA A 30 2.72 3.98 -5.09
C ALA A 30 3.94 4.89 -5.17
N GLU A 31 4.60 4.95 -6.33
CA GLU A 31 5.74 5.83 -6.59
C GLU A 31 5.36 7.31 -6.43
N PHE A 32 4.21 7.71 -6.96
CA PHE A 32 3.71 9.07 -6.82
C PHE A 32 3.48 9.44 -5.35
N LEU A 33 2.88 8.53 -4.57
CA LEU A 33 2.61 8.73 -3.14
C LEU A 33 3.89 8.84 -2.29
N THR A 34 5.02 8.25 -2.74
CA THR A 34 6.31 8.39 -2.01
C THR A 34 6.76 9.84 -1.85
N LYS A 35 6.25 10.77 -2.67
CA LYS A 35 6.59 12.20 -2.61
C LYS A 35 5.90 12.94 -1.48
N PHE A 36 4.81 12.40 -0.93
CA PHE A 36 3.93 13.09 0.02
C PHE A 36 3.68 12.30 1.30
N ALA A 37 3.60 10.97 1.22
CA ALA A 37 3.33 10.11 2.36
C ALA A 37 4.59 9.86 3.21
N SER A 38 4.40 9.70 4.52
CA SER A 38 5.52 9.34 5.42
C SER A 38 5.97 7.90 5.25
N THR A 39 5.05 6.99 4.90
CA THR A 39 5.35 5.61 4.52
C THR A 39 4.32 5.11 3.51
N VAL A 40 4.79 4.44 2.46
CA VAL A 40 3.96 3.76 1.47
C VAL A 40 4.07 2.25 1.69
N HIS A 41 2.99 1.66 2.20
CA HIS A 41 2.84 0.21 2.34
C HIS A 41 2.37 -0.37 1.01
N TRP A 42 3.29 -0.91 0.22
CA TRP A 42 2.96 -1.57 -1.03
C TRP A 42 2.67 -3.06 -0.79
N ILE A 43 1.45 -3.51 -1.07
CA ILE A 43 0.98 -4.86 -0.74
C ILE A 43 0.73 -5.63 -2.03
N THR A 44 1.40 -6.78 -2.18
CA THR A 44 1.28 -7.62 -3.38
C THR A 44 0.85 -9.04 -3.03
N PRO A 45 -0.28 -9.55 -3.59
CA PRO A 45 -0.75 -10.91 -3.30
C PRO A 45 0.12 -12.00 -3.93
N LYS A 46 1.02 -11.62 -4.82
CA LYS A 46 2.00 -12.49 -5.49
C LYS A 46 3.32 -11.74 -5.67
N PRO A 47 4.43 -12.44 -5.93
CA PRO A 47 5.70 -11.81 -6.22
C PRO A 47 5.62 -11.02 -7.54
N ILE A 48 6.34 -9.90 -7.60
CA ILE A 48 6.54 -9.15 -8.83
C ILE A 48 7.64 -9.84 -9.64
N ALA A 49 7.55 -9.80 -10.97
CA ALA A 49 8.61 -10.30 -11.82
C ALA A 49 9.92 -9.53 -11.57
N GLU A 50 11.04 -10.24 -11.42
CA GLU A 50 12.35 -9.61 -11.20
C GLU A 50 12.80 -8.72 -12.37
N THR A 51 12.21 -8.88 -13.55
CA THR A 51 12.45 -8.04 -14.73
C THR A 51 11.66 -6.73 -14.72
N ASN A 52 10.75 -6.53 -13.76
CA ASN A 52 10.00 -5.30 -13.63
C ASN A 52 10.87 -4.19 -13.04
N VAL A 53 11.33 -3.28 -13.91
CA VAL A 53 12.21 -2.17 -13.54
C VAL A 53 11.50 -1.17 -12.64
N ALA A 54 10.25 -0.78 -12.96
CA ALA A 54 9.49 0.19 -12.17
C ALA A 54 9.27 -0.29 -10.72
N ALA A 55 9.01 -1.58 -10.53
CA ALA A 55 8.92 -2.17 -9.20
C ALA A 55 10.24 -2.10 -8.43
N LYS A 56 11.38 -2.29 -9.10
CA LYS A 56 12.70 -2.17 -8.47
C LYS A 56 12.98 -0.74 -8.06
N GLU A 57 12.72 0.21 -8.95
CA GLU A 57 12.87 1.65 -8.69
C GLU A 57 12.00 2.06 -7.49
N LEU A 58 10.74 1.62 -7.43
CA LEU A 58 9.86 1.86 -6.28
C LEU A 58 10.47 1.36 -4.95
N LEU A 59 11.11 0.20 -4.95
CA LEU A 59 11.73 -0.38 -3.75
C LEU A 59 13.03 0.33 -3.30
N GLU A 60 13.62 1.18 -4.15
CA GLU A 60 14.77 2.00 -3.77
C GLU A 60 14.38 3.19 -2.88
N HIS A 61 13.08 3.54 -2.83
CA HIS A 61 12.57 4.59 -1.97
C HIS A 61 12.57 4.16 -0.49
N LYS A 62 13.21 4.96 0.36
CA LYS A 62 13.37 4.67 1.80
C LYS A 62 12.07 4.64 2.59
N ASN A 63 11.03 5.30 2.09
CA ASN A 63 9.70 5.34 2.70
C ASN A 63 8.75 4.28 2.13
N VAL A 64 9.24 3.31 1.34
CA VAL A 64 8.43 2.20 0.83
C VAL A 64 8.65 0.95 1.67
N LYS A 65 7.55 0.32 2.10
CA LYS A 65 7.55 -1.00 2.75
C LYS A 65 6.77 -1.98 1.88
N HIS A 66 7.42 -3.04 1.44
CA HIS A 66 6.82 -4.02 0.53
C HIS A 66 6.38 -5.29 1.25
N TRP A 67 5.10 -5.61 1.12
CA TRP A 67 4.45 -6.79 1.68
C TRP A 67 4.16 -7.80 0.57
N VAL A 68 5.11 -8.71 0.34
CA VAL A 68 5.00 -9.76 -0.69
C VAL A 68 4.14 -10.92 -0.20
N ASN A 69 3.45 -11.60 -1.12
CA ASN A 69 2.55 -12.72 -0.83
C ASN A 69 1.50 -12.36 0.23
N THR A 70 1.06 -11.11 0.23
CA THR A 70 0.21 -10.57 1.28
C THR A 70 -1.11 -10.08 0.68
N LYS A 71 -2.20 -10.36 1.37
CA LYS A 71 -3.55 -9.95 0.99
C LYS A 71 -4.12 -9.03 2.04
N LEU A 72 -4.87 -8.03 1.59
CA LEU A 72 -5.78 -7.26 2.43
C LEU A 72 -6.91 -8.17 2.91
N VAL A 73 -7.14 -8.19 4.22
CA VAL A 73 -8.19 -8.96 4.89
C VAL A 73 -9.38 -8.06 5.18
N GLU A 74 -9.12 -6.90 5.78
CA GLU A 74 -10.13 -6.00 6.29
C GLU A 74 -9.61 -4.56 6.26
N ILE A 75 -10.48 -3.61 5.96
CA ILE A 75 -10.22 -2.17 6.10
C ILE A 75 -10.98 -1.71 7.35
N GLU A 76 -10.29 -1.01 8.23
CA GLU A 76 -10.82 -0.50 9.48
C GLU A 76 -10.95 1.03 9.37
N GLY A 77 -12.11 1.54 9.76
CA GLY A 77 -12.45 2.96 9.63
C GLY A 77 -13.79 3.26 10.28
N ASP A 78 -14.04 4.55 10.50
CA ASP A 78 -15.30 5.07 11.04
C ASP A 78 -15.94 6.08 10.07
N ASP A 79 -16.97 6.80 10.52
CA ASP A 79 -17.66 7.81 9.70
C ASP A 79 -16.73 8.97 9.25
N ALA A 80 -15.53 9.11 9.84
CA ALA A 80 -14.54 10.12 9.50
C ALA A 80 -13.48 9.64 8.50
N GLY A 81 -13.34 8.33 8.25
CA GLY A 81 -12.39 7.78 7.27
C GLY A 81 -11.78 6.43 7.65
N VAL A 82 -10.81 5.98 6.86
CA VAL A 82 -10.01 4.78 7.14
C VAL A 82 -8.95 5.12 8.17
N THR A 83 -8.87 4.30 9.21
CA THR A 83 -7.90 4.43 10.31
C THR A 83 -6.86 3.30 10.31
N GLY A 84 -7.13 2.21 9.58
CA GLY A 84 -6.17 1.13 9.45
C GLY A 84 -6.63 0.02 8.53
N MET A 85 -5.81 -1.01 8.43
CA MET A 85 -6.16 -2.23 7.70
C MET A 85 -5.48 -3.46 8.28
N LYS A 86 -6.15 -4.61 8.15
CA LYS A 86 -5.57 -5.92 8.43
C LYS A 86 -5.08 -6.56 7.15
N ILE A 87 -3.83 -7.02 7.18
CA ILE A 87 -3.22 -7.77 6.10
C ILE A 87 -2.85 -9.18 6.58
N LYS A 88 -2.81 -10.13 5.65
CA LYS A 88 -2.40 -11.51 5.91
C LYS A 88 -1.38 -11.96 4.88
N LYS A 89 -0.24 -12.42 5.37
CA LYS A 89 0.78 -13.06 4.55
C LYS A 89 0.40 -14.52 4.30
N MET A 90 0.51 -14.96 3.05
CA MET A 90 0.16 -16.32 2.67
C MET A 90 1.14 -17.31 3.30
N GLY A 91 0.58 -18.33 3.97
CA GLY A 91 1.34 -19.33 4.70
C GLY A 91 1.53 -19.00 6.19
N GLU A 92 1.13 -17.82 6.63
CA GLU A 92 1.09 -17.43 8.04
C GLU A 92 -0.36 -17.43 8.53
N GLU A 93 -0.58 -17.84 9.78
CA GLU A 93 -1.93 -17.82 10.39
C GLU A 93 -2.27 -16.45 10.96
N GLU A 94 -1.26 -15.66 11.33
CA GLU A 94 -1.42 -14.35 11.95
C GLU A 94 -1.79 -13.25 10.94
N HIS A 95 -2.52 -12.26 11.44
CA HIS A 95 -2.84 -11.03 10.71
C HIS A 95 -1.97 -9.90 11.26
N GLU A 96 -1.41 -9.10 10.37
CA GLU A 96 -0.74 -7.85 10.75
C GLU A 96 -1.70 -6.68 10.58
N HIS A 97 -1.70 -5.77 11.56
CA HIS A 97 -2.43 -4.53 11.50
C HIS A 97 -1.49 -3.42 11.03
N LEU A 98 -1.94 -2.64 10.04
CA LEU A 98 -1.25 -1.47 9.54
C LEU A 98 -2.08 -0.23 9.85
N ASP A 99 -1.51 0.67 10.64
CA ASP A 99 -2.04 2.02 10.84
C ASP A 99 -1.84 2.81 9.53
N VAL A 100 -2.93 3.06 8.82
CA VAL A 100 -2.92 3.79 7.55
C VAL A 100 -4.15 4.68 7.48
N GLU A 101 -3.97 5.86 6.92
CA GLU A 101 -5.05 6.84 6.77
C GLU A 101 -5.58 6.82 5.32
N GLY A 102 -6.90 6.92 5.16
CA GLY A 102 -7.60 6.77 3.88
C GLY A 102 -9.08 7.10 3.93
#